data_AF-A0A419NB86-F1
#
_entry.id   AF-A0A419NB86-F1
#
_cell.length_a   1.000
_cell.length_b   1.000
_cell.length_c   1.000
_cell.angle_alpha   90.00
_cell.angle_beta   90.00
_cell.angle_gamma   90.00
#
_symmetry.space_group_name_H-M   'P 1'
#
loop_
_entity.id
_entity.type
_entity.pdbx_description
1 polymer ?
#
loop_
_entity_poly.entity_id
_entity_poly.type
_entity_poly.pdbx_seq_one_letter_code
_entity_poly.pdbx_strand_id
1 'polypeptide(L)'
;MHLLLIAAVMSNQLWFDTHNDAQTYVITPMVNLTKACACQVAVSVSQEGVAGSSTSRQSSNVNLSANQPQPLGRMRFSVQPGSKTQIMITVTDGGTLRLEKQITLPNDA
;
A
#
# COMPACT_ATOMS: atom_id res chain seq x y z
N MET A 1 42.49 -4.08 6.26
CA MET A 1 41.11 -4.54 6.02
C MET A 1 40.26 -3.29 5.79
N HIS A 2 39.64 -3.14 4.61
CA HIS A 2 38.82 -1.97 4.29
C HIS A 2 37.37 -2.24 4.72
N LEU A 3 36.93 -1.61 5.81
CA LEU A 3 35.54 -1.63 6.25
C LEU A 3 34.71 -0.81 5.25
N LEU A 4 33.92 -1.51 4.42
CA LEU A 4 32.86 -0.89 3.64
C LEU A 4 31.70 -0.57 4.59
N LEU A 5 31.63 0.69 5.04
CA LEU A 5 30.47 1.21 5.73
C LEU A 5 29.38 1.48 4.69
N ILE A 6 28.40 0.57 4.60
CA ILE A 6 27.19 0.80 3.81
C ILE A 6 26.32 1.75 4.63
N ALA A 7 26.34 3.04 4.30
CA ALA A 7 25.38 3.98 4.83
C ALA A 7 23.99 3.63 4.27
N ALA A 8 23.08 3.16 5.12
CA ALA A 8 21.68 3.04 4.75
C ALA A 8 21.10 4.46 4.60
N VAL A 9 20.86 4.88 3.36
CA VAL A 9 20.03 6.07 3.13
C VAL A 9 18.62 5.71 3.60
N MET A 10 18.14 6.40 4.64
CA MET A 10 16.73 6.36 5.01
C MET A 10 15.98 7.02 3.85
N SER A 11 15.32 6.21 3.03
CA SER A 11 14.48 6.65 1.93
C SER A 11 13.01 6.61 2.35
N ASN A 12 12.17 7.39 1.67
CA ASN A 12 10.72 7.26 1.80
C ASN A 12 10.30 5.89 1.23
N GLN A 13 9.48 5.14 1.97
CA GLN A 13 9.07 3.78 1.61
C GLN A 13 7.56 3.62 1.73
N LEU A 14 6.99 2.83 0.81
CA LEU A 14 5.59 2.42 0.79
C LEU A 14 5.54 0.94 0.42
N TRP A 15 4.90 0.13 1.27
CA TRP A 15 4.77 -1.31 1.08
C TRP A 15 3.43 -1.83 1.61
N PHE A 16 3.20 -3.12 1.43
CA PHE A 16 2.01 -3.81 1.93
C PHE A 16 2.44 -4.91 2.88
N ASP A 17 1.90 -4.89 4.10
CA ASP A 17 1.87 -6.07 4.95
C ASP A 17 0.62 -6.87 4.57
N THR A 18 0.81 -8.14 4.23
CA THR A 18 -0.25 -9.03 3.77
C THR A 18 -0.37 -10.24 4.66
N HIS A 19 -1.57 -10.54 5.13
CA HIS A 19 -1.89 -11.77 5.86
C HIS A 19 -3.03 -12.50 5.15
N ASN A 20 -2.90 -13.81 4.96
CA ASN A 20 -3.99 -14.65 4.47
C ASN A 20 -4.55 -15.46 5.65
N ASP A 21 -5.87 -15.42 5.83
CA ASP A 21 -6.59 -16.33 6.70
C ASP A 21 -7.69 -17.02 5.90
N ALA A 22 -7.47 -18.30 5.57
CA ALA A 22 -8.46 -19.26 5.06
C ALA A 22 -9.37 -18.77 3.92
N GLN A 23 -8.89 -17.86 3.03
CA GLN A 23 -9.54 -17.20 1.86
C GLN A 23 -9.78 -15.68 1.98
N THR A 24 -9.49 -15.09 3.14
CA THR A 24 -9.52 -13.63 3.30
C THR A 24 -8.11 -13.07 3.31
N TYR A 25 -7.82 -12.15 2.40
CA TYR A 25 -6.60 -11.35 2.39
C TYR A 25 -6.80 -10.08 3.20
N VAL A 26 -5.99 -9.91 4.23
CA VAL A 26 -5.89 -8.67 5.00
C VAL A 26 -4.67 -7.91 4.50
N ILE A 27 -4.91 -6.72 3.94
CA ILE A 27 -3.89 -5.86 3.35
C ILE A 27 -3.77 -4.60 4.21
N THR A 28 -2.59 -4.40 4.78
CA THR A 28 -2.25 -3.20 5.55
C THR A 28 -1.18 -2.43 4.79
N PRO A 29 -1.53 -1.37 4.04
CA PRO A 29 -0.54 -0.48 3.47
C PRO A 29 0.24 0.24 4.57
N MET A 30 1.56 0.24 4.44
CA MET A 30 2.49 0.79 5.41
C MET A 30 3.37 1.84 4.74
N VAL A 31 3.69 2.91 5.48
CA VAL A 31 4.56 3.98 5.00
C VAL A 31 5.66 4.27 6.02
N ASN A 32 6.84 4.66 5.54
CA ASN A 32 7.88 5.27 6.36
C ASN A 32 8.42 6.49 5.61
N LEU A 33 8.39 7.66 6.24
CA LEU A 33 8.79 8.92 5.63
C LEU A 33 10.04 9.49 6.29
N THR A 34 10.87 10.16 5.52
CA THR A 34 12.06 10.88 6.04
C THR A 34 11.70 12.24 6.64
N LYS A 35 10.54 12.79 6.27
CA LYS A 35 9.99 14.06 6.78
C LYS A 35 8.50 13.89 7.06
N ALA A 36 8.02 14.54 8.12
CA ALA A 36 6.60 14.57 8.44
C ALA A 36 5.82 15.42 7.43
N CYS A 37 4.56 15.08 7.18
CA CYS A 37 3.69 15.80 6.25
C CYS A 37 2.22 15.75 6.67
N ALA A 38 1.46 16.77 6.27
CA ALA A 38 0.03 16.63 6.01
C ALA A 38 -0.12 16.09 4.59
N CYS A 39 -0.32 14.78 4.46
CA CYS A 39 -0.34 14.10 3.18
C CYS A 39 -1.75 13.67 2.79
N GLN A 40 -2.03 13.66 1.49
CA GLN A 40 -3.17 12.94 0.94
C GLN A 40 -2.76 11.49 0.69
N VAL A 41 -3.57 10.56 1.17
CA VAL A 41 -3.48 9.14 0.87
C VAL A 41 -4.68 8.77 0.00
N ALA A 42 -4.43 8.18 -1.16
CA ALA A 42 -5.45 7.68 -2.06
C ALA A 42 -5.29 6.17 -2.25
N VAL A 43 -6.43 5.48 -2.32
CA VAL A 43 -6.52 4.06 -2.64
C VAL A 43 -7.43 3.86 -3.83
N SER A 44 -6.99 3.05 -4.79
CA SER A 44 -7.82 2.53 -5.87
C SER A 44 -7.79 1.01 -5.81
N VAL A 45 -8.97 0.39 -5.82
CA VAL A 45 -9.11 -1.06 -5.89
C VAL A 45 -9.89 -1.40 -7.14
N SER A 46 -9.32 -2.21 -8.01
CA SER A 46 -10.03 -2.84 -9.13
C SER A 46 -10.25 -4.31 -8.82
N GLN A 47 -11.46 -4.80 -9.03
CA GLN A 47 -11.79 -6.22 -8.95
C GLN A 47 -12.43 -6.66 -10.25
N GLU A 48 -11.90 -7.70 -10.86
CA GLU A 48 -12.46 -8.36 -12.04
C GLU A 48 -12.80 -9.80 -11.67
N GLY A 49 -14.02 -10.23 -11.95
CA GLY A 49 -14.46 -11.60 -11.70
C GLY A 49 -15.53 -12.04 -12.68
N VAL A 50 -16.04 -13.26 -12.51
CA VAL A 50 -17.04 -13.85 -13.42
C VAL A 50 -18.35 -13.05 -13.50
N ALA A 51 -18.72 -12.36 -12.42
CA ALA A 51 -19.93 -11.54 -12.36
C ALA A 51 -19.75 -10.13 -12.93
N GLY A 52 -18.52 -9.73 -13.31
CA GLY A 52 -18.19 -8.42 -13.84
C GLY A 52 -16.98 -7.76 -13.19
N SER A 53 -16.81 -6.47 -13.44
CA SER A 53 -15.73 -5.66 -12.86
C SER A 53 -16.28 -4.55 -11.96
N SER A 54 -15.50 -4.20 -10.94
CA SER A 54 -15.77 -3.06 -10.08
C SER A 54 -14.50 -2.26 -9.83
N THR A 55 -14.66 -0.97 -9.57
CA THR A 55 -13.56 -0.10 -9.16
C THR A 55 -14.02 0.81 -8.03
N SER A 56 -13.27 0.80 -6.92
CA SER A 56 -13.47 1.68 -5.78
C SER A 56 -12.29 2.63 -5.67
N ARG A 57 -12.57 3.91 -5.39
CA ARG A 57 -11.56 4.93 -5.12
C ARG A 57 -11.90 5.66 -3.84
N GLN A 58 -10.94 5.79 -2.95
CA GLN A 58 -11.09 6.56 -1.72
C GLN A 58 -9.84 7.41 -1.51
N SER A 59 -9.99 8.58 -0.89
CA SER A 59 -8.87 9.42 -0.50
C SER A 59 -9.15 10.09 0.83
N SER A 60 -8.09 10.38 1.58
CA SER A 60 -8.16 11.09 2.86
C SER A 60 -6.89 11.89 3.10
N ASN A 61 -7.01 13.00 3.83
CA ASN A 61 -5.87 13.75 4.32
C ASN A 61 -5.47 13.23 5.70
N VAL A 62 -4.20 12.92 5.90
CA VAL A 62 -3.65 12.35 7.13
C VAL A 62 -2.34 13.04 7.50
N ASN A 63 -2.08 13.17 8.79
CA ASN A 63 -0.80 13.64 9.29
C ASN A 63 0.13 12.45 9.51
N LEU A 64 1.22 12.37 8.74
CA LEU A 64 2.22 11.32 8.82
C LEU A 64 3.49 11.86 9.48
N SER A 65 4.07 11.06 10.35
CA SER A 65 5.31 11.39 11.07
C SER A 65 6.53 10.86 10.34
N ALA A 66 7.70 11.44 10.61
CA ALA A 66 8.97 10.96 10.05
C ALA A 66 9.55 9.78 10.85
N ASN A 67 10.41 9.02 10.19
CA ASN A 67 11.36 8.05 10.75
C ASN A 67 10.73 6.90 11.55
N GLN A 68 9.47 6.58 11.29
CA GLN A 68 8.82 5.40 11.85
C GLN A 68 7.81 4.82 10.85
N PRO A 69 7.74 3.49 10.70
CA PRO A 69 6.67 2.82 9.98
C PRO A 69 5.29 3.13 10.57
N GLN A 70 4.33 3.47 9.71
CA GLN A 70 2.95 3.75 10.10
C GLN A 70 1.97 3.03 9.17
N PRO A 71 0.89 2.41 9.69
CA PRO A 71 -0.19 1.89 8.86
C PRO A 71 -1.03 3.03 8.29
N LEU A 72 -1.38 2.93 7.01
CA LEU A 72 -2.27 3.87 6.33
C LEU A 72 -3.75 3.44 6.41
N GLY A 73 -4.00 2.20 6.83
CA GLY A 73 -5.34 1.62 6.95
C GLY A 73 -5.27 0.11 6.91
N ARG A 74 -6.45 -0.53 6.89
CA ARG A 74 -6.57 -1.99 6.76
C ARG A 74 -7.74 -2.32 5.85
N MET A 75 -7.47 -3.11 4.82
CA MET A 75 -8.46 -3.60 3.87
C MET A 75 -8.59 -5.12 4.00
N ARG A 76 -9.79 -5.65 3.77
CA ARG A 76 -10.06 -7.08 3.75
C ARG A 76 -10.73 -7.43 2.44
N PHE A 77 -10.21 -8.46 1.78
CA PHE A 77 -10.73 -8.93 0.50
C PHE A 77 -10.97 -10.43 0.59
N SER A 78 -12.18 -10.86 0.26
CA SER A 78 -12.46 -12.25 -0.05
C SER A 78 -12.01 -12.49 -1.50
N VAL A 79 -11.03 -13.37 -1.69
CA VAL A 79 -10.56 -13.72 -3.03
C VAL A 79 -11.38 -14.90 -3.53
N GLN A 80 -12.00 -14.73 -4.69
CA GLN A 80 -12.73 -15.79 -5.37
C GLN A 80 -11.84 -16.40 -6.46
N PRO A 81 -11.85 -17.73 -6.64
CA PRO A 81 -11.14 -18.36 -7.76
C PRO A 81 -11.48 -17.71 -9.09
N GLY A 82 -10.47 -17.43 -9.91
CA GLY A 82 -10.64 -16.77 -11.21
C GLY A 82 -10.97 -15.28 -11.15
N SER A 83 -10.99 -14.67 -9.95
CA SER A 83 -11.05 -13.22 -9.80
C SER A 83 -9.65 -12.60 -9.69
N LYS A 84 -9.52 -11.35 -10.12
CA LYS A 84 -8.31 -10.55 -10.01
C LYS A 84 -8.62 -9.30 -9.20
N THR A 85 -7.95 -9.13 -8.07
CA THR A 85 -8.03 -7.90 -7.25
C THR A 85 -6.70 -7.16 -7.32
N GLN A 86 -6.72 -5.92 -7.77
CA GLN A 86 -5.56 -5.03 -7.86
C GLN A 86 -5.78 -3.82 -6.95
N ILE A 87 -4.81 -3.53 -6.09
CA ILE A 87 -4.85 -2.41 -5.15
C ILE A 87 -3.67 -1.49 -5.45
N MET A 88 -3.96 -0.21 -5.64
CA MET A 88 -2.96 0.85 -5.78
C MET A 88 -3.12 1.86 -4.65
N ILE A 89 -2.01 2.17 -3.98
CA ILE A 89 -1.92 3.21 -2.96
C ILE A 89 -1.02 4.32 -3.47
N THR A 90 -1.46 5.56 -3.28
CA THR A 90 -0.68 6.77 -3.52
C THR A 90 -0.60 7.59 -2.25
N VAL A 91 0.59 8.07 -1.90
CA VAL A 91 0.82 9.03 -0.81
C VAL A 91 1.47 10.26 -1.41
N THR A 92 0.91 11.44 -1.17
CA THR A 92 1.49 12.70 -1.66
C THR A 92 1.33 13.85 -0.67
N ASP A 93 2.31 14.75 -0.62
CA ASP A 93 2.27 16.01 0.15
C ASP A 93 1.74 17.19 -0.69
N GLY A 94 1.36 16.96 -1.95
CA GLY A 94 0.99 18.01 -2.91
C GLY A 94 2.18 18.78 -3.51
N GLY A 95 3.41 18.39 -3.17
CA GLY A 95 4.65 18.98 -3.66
C GLY A 95 5.59 17.90 -4.21
N THR A 96 6.71 17.68 -3.53
CA THR A 96 7.78 16.80 -4.02
C THR A 96 7.60 15.33 -3.65
N LEU A 97 6.83 15.04 -2.59
CA LEU A 97 6.61 13.67 -2.16
C LEU A 97 5.48 13.06 -2.99
N ARG A 98 5.81 12.00 -3.71
CA ARG A 98 4.83 11.08 -4.31
C ARG A 98 5.35 9.66 -4.22
N LEU A 99 4.66 8.82 -3.45
CA LEU A 99 4.92 7.39 -3.36
C LEU A 99 3.74 6.64 -3.95
N GLU A 100 4.03 5.62 -4.74
CA GLU A 100 3.03 4.73 -5.31
C GLU A 100 3.43 3.28 -5.07
N LYS A 101 2.46 2.45 -4.73
CA LYS A 101 2.67 1.02 -4.62
C LYS A 101 1.42 0.29 -5.07
N GLN A 102 1.64 -0.79 -5.78
CA GLN A 102 0.58 -1.66 -6.26
C GLN A 102 0.82 -3.10 -5.81
N ILE A 103 -0.27 -3.79 -5.49
CA ILE A 103 -0.28 -5.23 -5.30
C ILE A 103 -1.47 -5.83 -6.05
N THR A 104 -1.26 -7.00 -6.63
CA THR A 104 -2.33 -7.85 -7.15
C THR A 104 -2.45 -9.03 -6.20
N LEU A 105 -3.65 -9.28 -5.68
CA LEU A 105 -3.88 -10.44 -4.84
C LEU A 105 -3.79 -11.71 -5.69
N PRO A 106 -3.28 -12.82 -5.12
CA PRO A 106 -3.26 -14.11 -5.79
C PRO A 106 -4.67 -14.48 -6.26
N ASN A 107 -4.79 -15.17 -7.39
CA ASN A 107 -6.06 -15.63 -7.98
C ASN A 107 -6.24 -17.15 -7.84
N ASP A 108 -5.42 -17.74 -6.98
CA ASP A 108 -5.17 -19.16 -6.85
C ASP A 108 -6.43 -19.84 -6.29
N ALA A 109 -6.93 -20.81 -7.05
CA ALA A 109 -8.11 -21.61 -6.78
C ALA A 109 -7.81 -22.73 -5.77
#